data_AF-A0A149U6F0-F1
#
_entry.id   AF-A0A149U6F0-F1
#
_cell.length_a   1.000
_cell.length_b   1.000
_cell.length_c   1.000
_cell.angle_alpha   90.00
_cell.angle_beta   90.00
_cell.angle_gamma   90.00
#
_symmetry.space_group_name_H-M   'P 1'
#
loop_
_entity.id
_entity.type
_entity.pdbx_description
1 polymer ?
#
loop_
_entity_poly.entity_id
_entity_poly.type
_entity_poly.pdbx_seq_one_letter_code
_entity_poly.pdbx_strand_id
1 'polypeptide(L)'
;MALPVPDTLHLTLARFWRLVCDPAPGRLGYSLRMTCACTVVILICEIWQVPESALPAFVTLALWQKDRVTNVVAGIAVNLLFAVVIFLMFGLVHLTLDHPLNLVAATALLSLGFFFLGSASKLKPVAYMLALIVVYALIAIDQAPVGELATRALLYADLFILIPGGVMVVLGALICPSPKTLLTQAIAARLRLSAHLLQHPDALAQEQATAMLREGAGTMLKSLKMAKLEKLWRTQDLQCLHHALYSSVATLALAHAASRENTPLQPQPSLIQTLSEMAAIFEKGDYPTDITMPVVFGASPAVHSLASLLSTFTTPPQSNKPQTAEKDESGPSGFFFPDAFTNPEHVRFAVKGTAAVMLCYFLFKVLAWPGIHTCVITCFIVALPTMGEMISKLTLRISGALVGGAMGIGSLIVLMPHLQNSAAFLAMMAVGSLLACWIKTGDERIAYAGLQIGLAFFLSDLKGYGPTTDMTTARDRIIGILLGNFLTYAVFTSIWPTSAYDKIKDTLKTVLHALHALCSATTPAEQLVHAAAAQAALGTAERTIEFAAMEPPHMRADMPHLQSYHSMTQDAAVLAEDALIPALHSDTAHQVTRLEQGLLK
;
A
#
# COMPACT_ATOMS: atom_id res chain seq x y z
N MET A 1 -32.34 17.92 0.83
CA MET A 1 -31.90 16.94 -0.19
C MET A 1 -30.56 16.43 0.27
N ALA A 2 -30.46 15.15 0.65
CA ALA A 2 -29.16 14.54 0.92
C ALA A 2 -28.28 14.72 -0.31
N LEU A 3 -27.08 15.27 -0.14
CA LEU A 3 -26.11 15.35 -1.21
C LEU A 3 -25.89 13.93 -1.76
N PRO A 4 -25.91 13.73 -3.09
CA PRO A 4 -25.64 12.42 -3.65
C PRO A 4 -24.27 11.97 -3.15
N VAL A 5 -24.22 10.80 -2.51
CA VAL A 5 -22.97 10.12 -2.19
C VAL A 5 -22.17 10.06 -3.49
N PRO A 6 -20.94 10.60 -3.55
CA PRO A 6 -20.17 10.61 -4.78
C PRO A 6 -20.07 9.17 -5.30
N ASP A 7 -20.30 8.97 -6.60
CA ASP A 7 -20.09 7.68 -7.27
C ASP A 7 -18.63 7.25 -7.08
N THR A 8 -18.39 6.48 -6.02
CA THR A 8 -17.04 6.06 -5.61
C THR A 8 -16.51 4.94 -6.49
N LEU A 9 -17.41 4.29 -7.25
CA LEU A 9 -17.16 3.13 -8.11
C LEU A 9 -16.21 3.43 -9.28
N HIS A 10 -16.14 4.67 -9.77
CA HIS A 10 -15.29 5.02 -10.91
C HIS A 10 -14.30 6.14 -10.57
N LEU A 11 -13.05 5.93 -10.96
CA LEU A 11 -11.99 6.93 -10.83
C LEU A 11 -12.15 7.96 -11.96
N THR A 12 -12.97 8.97 -11.75
CA THR A 12 -13.14 10.06 -12.73
C THR A 12 -11.83 10.82 -12.94
N LEU A 13 -11.64 11.43 -14.12
CA LEU A 13 -10.43 12.21 -14.42
C LEU A 13 -10.24 13.37 -13.42
N ALA A 14 -11.34 13.98 -12.97
CA ALA A 14 -11.32 15.01 -11.93
C ALA A 14 -10.82 14.46 -10.59
N ARG A 15 -11.28 13.27 -10.18
CA ARG A 15 -10.80 12.61 -8.95
C ARG A 15 -9.33 12.19 -9.07
N PHE A 16 -8.91 11.68 -10.23
CA PHE A 16 -7.51 11.37 -10.50
C PHE A 16 -6.62 12.61 -10.35
N TRP A 17 -6.98 13.72 -11.00
CA TRP A 17 -6.22 14.97 -10.91
C TRP A 17 -6.15 15.50 -9.48
N ARG A 18 -7.25 15.39 -8.72
CA ARG A 18 -7.27 15.72 -7.29
C ARG A 18 -6.28 14.88 -6.49
N LEU A 19 -6.25 13.56 -6.67
CA LEU A 19 -5.30 12.67 -5.99
C LEU A 19 -3.83 13.02 -6.32
N VAL A 20 -3.57 13.43 -7.57
CA VAL A 20 -2.25 13.89 -8.00
C VAL A 20 -1.87 15.19 -7.31
N CYS A 21 -2.79 16.15 -7.21
CA CYS A 21 -2.53 17.47 -6.63
C CYS A 21 -2.66 17.54 -5.10
N ASP A 22 -3.24 16.54 -4.45
CA ASP A 22 -3.54 16.58 -3.01
C ASP A 22 -2.28 16.76 -2.15
N PRO A 23 -2.10 17.91 -1.47
CA PRO A 23 -0.96 18.17 -0.61
C PRO A 23 -1.19 17.56 0.77
N ALA A 24 -1.44 16.25 0.83
CA ALA A 24 -1.65 15.55 2.10
C ALA A 24 -0.50 15.86 3.09
N PRO A 25 -0.81 16.07 4.38
CA PRO A 25 0.16 16.53 5.35
C PRO A 25 1.36 15.57 5.43
N GLY A 26 2.57 16.11 5.24
CA GLY A 26 3.82 15.33 5.26
C GLY A 26 4.17 14.60 3.96
N ARG A 27 3.30 14.60 2.94
CA ARG A 27 3.55 13.97 1.62
C ARG A 27 4.81 14.54 0.96
N LEU A 28 4.92 15.87 0.91
CA LEU A 28 6.08 16.55 0.32
C LEU A 28 7.39 16.17 1.02
N GLY A 29 7.45 16.26 2.35
CA GLY A 29 8.63 15.86 3.12
C GLY A 29 9.00 14.39 2.91
N TYR A 30 8.01 13.50 2.80
CA TYR A 30 8.26 12.08 2.52
C TYR A 30 8.81 11.86 1.10
N SER A 31 8.21 12.49 0.10
CA SER A 31 8.66 12.41 -1.30
C SER A 31 10.08 12.93 -1.50
N LEU A 32 10.46 14.03 -0.82
CA LEU A 32 11.80 14.61 -0.87
C LEU A 32 12.84 13.70 -0.22
N ARG A 33 12.54 13.09 0.94
CA ARG A 33 13.44 12.12 1.58
C ARG A 33 13.69 10.90 0.70
N MET A 34 12.62 10.37 0.09
CA MET A 34 12.72 9.24 -0.83
C MET A 34 13.54 9.61 -2.09
N THR A 35 13.33 10.81 -2.63
CA THR A 35 14.10 11.35 -3.76
C THR A 35 15.58 11.49 -3.43
N CYS A 36 15.88 12.04 -2.25
CA CYS A 36 17.25 12.16 -1.74
C CYS A 36 17.92 10.79 -1.65
N ALA A 37 17.23 9.78 -1.12
CA ALA A 37 17.74 8.42 -1.06
C ALA A 37 18.05 7.82 -2.44
N CYS A 38 17.13 7.96 -3.40
CA CYS A 38 17.36 7.50 -4.77
C CYS A 38 18.56 8.23 -5.40
N THR A 39 18.67 9.54 -5.19
CA THR A 39 19.76 10.37 -5.73
C THR A 39 21.11 9.97 -5.12
N VAL A 40 21.17 9.67 -3.82
CA VAL A 40 22.38 9.19 -3.15
C VAL A 40 22.79 7.81 -3.68
N VAL A 41 21.83 6.90 -3.90
CA VAL A 41 22.12 5.60 -4.51
C VAL A 41 22.70 5.77 -5.91
N ILE A 42 22.09 6.61 -6.74
CA ILE A 42 22.59 6.91 -8.09
C ILE A 42 23.99 7.51 -8.00
N LEU A 43 24.23 8.47 -7.11
CA LEU A 43 25.56 9.07 -6.88
C LEU A 43 26.61 8.02 -6.49
N ILE A 44 26.29 7.11 -5.57
CA ILE A 44 27.21 6.03 -5.18
C ILE A 44 27.49 5.12 -6.38
N CYS A 45 26.46 4.71 -7.12
CA CYS A 45 26.63 3.88 -8.30
C CYS A 45 27.47 4.57 -9.40
N GLU A 46 27.30 5.88 -9.60
CA GLU A 46 28.12 6.66 -10.54
C GLU A 46 29.56 6.83 -10.06
N ILE A 47 29.80 7.07 -8.76
CA ILE A 47 31.17 7.19 -8.22
C ILE A 47 31.93 5.87 -8.36
N TRP A 48 31.29 4.76 -7.98
CA TRP A 48 31.92 3.45 -7.94
C TRP A 48 31.81 2.68 -9.25
N GLN A 49 31.18 3.29 -10.26
CA GLN A 49 30.95 2.69 -11.57
C GLN A 49 30.33 1.29 -11.41
N VAL A 50 29.18 1.24 -10.74
CA VAL A 50 28.40 0.02 -10.52
C VAL A 50 27.52 -0.25 -11.74
N PRO A 51 27.61 -1.44 -12.35
CA PRO A 51 26.81 -1.76 -13.54
C PRO A 51 25.31 -1.71 -13.22
N GLU A 52 24.48 -1.32 -14.21
CA GLU A 52 23.01 -1.26 -14.09
C GLU A 52 22.50 -0.46 -12.87
N SER A 53 22.95 0.79 -12.71
CA SER A 53 22.58 1.68 -11.59
C SER A 53 21.07 1.98 -11.49
N ALA A 54 20.30 1.72 -12.54
CA ALA A 54 18.84 1.80 -12.56
C ALA A 54 18.17 0.91 -11.50
N LEU A 55 18.64 -0.33 -11.34
CA LEU A 55 18.01 -1.31 -10.45
C LEU A 55 18.18 -0.95 -8.96
N PRO A 56 19.40 -0.62 -8.45
CA PRO A 56 19.56 -0.13 -7.08
C PRO A 56 18.69 1.09 -6.76
N ALA A 57 18.63 2.07 -7.68
CA ALA A 57 17.80 3.27 -7.50
C ALA A 57 16.31 2.91 -7.42
N PHE A 58 15.84 2.00 -8.27
CA PHE A 58 14.48 1.48 -8.24
C PHE A 58 14.17 0.72 -6.94
N VAL A 59 15.08 -0.16 -6.48
CA VAL A 59 14.91 -0.91 -5.23
C VAL A 59 14.74 0.05 -4.05
N THR A 60 15.58 1.10 -3.97
CA THR A 60 15.44 2.13 -2.95
C THR A 60 14.10 2.86 -3.09
N LEU A 61 13.71 3.29 -4.29
CA LEU A 61 12.41 3.92 -4.52
C LEU A 61 11.26 3.03 -4.07
N ALA A 62 11.31 1.72 -4.37
CA ALA A 62 10.26 0.77 -4.05
C ALA A 62 10.13 0.52 -2.55
N LEU A 63 11.27 0.35 -1.86
CA LEU A 63 11.32 -0.18 -0.50
C LEU A 63 11.44 0.90 0.58
N TRP A 64 11.76 2.15 0.22
CA TRP A 64 11.82 3.26 1.16
C TRP A 64 10.54 3.39 1.99
N GLN A 65 10.70 3.54 3.30
CA GLN A 65 9.62 3.58 4.30
C GLN A 65 9.50 4.98 4.94
N LYS A 66 8.36 5.25 5.61
CA LYS A 66 8.07 6.57 6.20
C LYS A 66 8.93 6.91 7.43
N ASP A 67 9.27 5.92 8.25
CA ASP A 67 10.01 6.10 9.50
C ASP A 67 11.42 5.47 9.45
N ARG A 68 12.29 5.95 10.35
CA ARG A 68 13.68 5.48 10.43
C ARG A 68 13.84 4.02 10.82
N VAL A 69 13.03 3.50 11.76
CA VAL A 69 13.17 2.13 12.26
C VAL A 69 12.79 1.13 11.17
N THR A 70 11.66 1.35 10.49
CA THR A 70 11.25 0.49 9.37
C THR A 70 12.25 0.57 8.22
N ASN A 71 12.87 1.72 7.94
CA ASN A 71 13.93 1.80 6.92
C ASN A 71 15.15 0.97 7.30
N VAL A 72 15.63 1.03 8.55
CA VAL A 72 16.76 0.22 9.03
C VAL A 72 16.43 -1.26 8.94
N VAL A 73 15.26 -1.68 9.47
CA VAL A 73 14.82 -3.08 9.43
C VAL A 73 14.64 -3.56 7.99
N ALA A 74 14.01 -2.76 7.13
CA ALA A 74 13.82 -3.10 5.73
C ALA A 74 15.16 -3.18 4.98
N GLY A 75 16.10 -2.26 5.21
CA GLY A 75 17.43 -2.30 4.61
C GLY A 75 18.22 -3.56 4.99
N ILE A 76 18.20 -3.94 6.27
CA ILE A 76 18.82 -5.19 6.75
C ILE A 76 18.12 -6.41 6.12
N ALA A 77 16.79 -6.44 6.14
CA ALA A 77 16.01 -7.55 5.61
C ALA A 77 16.24 -7.75 4.11
N VAL A 78 16.29 -6.66 3.34
CA VAL A 78 16.57 -6.68 1.90
C VAL A 78 17.97 -7.20 1.64
N ASN A 79 18.97 -6.76 2.42
CA ASN A 79 20.33 -7.26 2.26
C ASN A 79 20.44 -8.76 2.52
N LEU A 80 19.81 -9.23 3.60
CA LEU A 80 19.75 -10.66 3.92
C LEU A 80 18.99 -11.45 2.86
N LEU A 81 17.89 -10.89 2.33
CA LEU A 81 17.11 -11.50 1.27
C LEU A 81 17.94 -11.72 0.02
N PHE A 82 18.66 -10.69 -0.44
CA PHE A 82 19.48 -10.84 -1.62
C PHE A 82 20.69 -11.76 -1.39
N ALA A 83 21.26 -11.81 -0.19
CA ALA A 83 22.31 -12.78 0.14
C ALA A 83 21.80 -14.22 -0.02
N VAL A 84 20.58 -14.49 0.44
CA VAL A 84 19.89 -15.78 0.23
C VAL A 84 19.65 -16.04 -1.26
N VAL A 85 19.23 -15.02 -2.02
CA VAL A 85 19.03 -15.13 -3.48
C VAL A 85 20.34 -15.47 -4.18
N ILE A 86 21.46 -14.82 -3.87
CA ILE A 86 22.77 -15.11 -4.47
C ILE A 86 23.18 -16.54 -4.16
N PHE A 87 23.04 -16.98 -2.91
CA PHE A 87 23.35 -18.35 -2.51
C PHE A 87 22.49 -19.37 -3.27
N LEU A 88 21.17 -19.11 -3.37
CA LEU A 88 20.26 -19.94 -4.14
C LEU A 88 20.62 -19.96 -5.64
N MET A 89 20.97 -18.80 -6.21
CA MET A 89 21.40 -18.68 -7.59
C MET A 89 22.68 -19.48 -7.85
N PHE A 90 23.66 -19.44 -6.95
CA PHE A 90 24.88 -20.24 -7.09
C PHE A 90 24.57 -21.74 -7.23
N GLY A 91 23.64 -22.26 -6.41
CA GLY A 91 23.19 -23.65 -6.50
C GLY A 91 22.39 -23.95 -7.77
N LEU A 92 21.49 -23.04 -8.18
CA LEU A 92 20.71 -23.22 -9.40
C LEU A 92 21.55 -23.18 -10.67
N VAL A 93 22.51 -22.24 -10.74
CA VAL A 93 23.42 -22.10 -11.87
C VAL A 93 24.19 -23.40 -12.09
N HIS A 94 24.67 -24.05 -11.02
CA HIS A 94 25.32 -25.38 -11.12
C HIS A 94 24.39 -26.47 -11.68
N LEU A 95 23.09 -26.40 -11.40
CA LEU A 95 22.11 -27.37 -11.86
C LEU A 95 21.65 -27.13 -13.31
N THR A 96 21.64 -25.87 -13.74
CA THR A 96 21.10 -25.45 -15.05
C THR A 96 22.18 -25.17 -16.10
N LEU A 97 23.44 -25.00 -15.71
CA LEU A 97 24.56 -24.78 -16.63
C LEU A 97 24.59 -25.91 -17.69
N ASP A 98 24.75 -25.54 -18.95
CA ASP A 98 24.84 -26.42 -20.12
C ASP A 98 23.59 -27.29 -20.42
N HIS A 99 22.51 -27.13 -19.66
CA HIS A 99 21.27 -27.92 -19.80
C HIS A 99 20.04 -27.02 -20.00
N PRO A 100 19.69 -26.65 -21.25
CA PRO A 100 18.58 -25.73 -21.52
C PRO A 100 17.23 -26.28 -21.03
N LEU A 101 17.05 -27.60 -21.02
CA LEU A 101 15.82 -28.21 -20.49
C LEU A 101 15.71 -28.06 -18.97
N ASN A 102 16.83 -28.13 -18.24
CA ASN A 102 16.86 -27.93 -16.79
C ASN A 102 16.51 -26.48 -16.44
N LEU A 103 16.94 -25.52 -17.26
CA LEU A 103 16.60 -24.11 -17.09
C LEU A 103 15.09 -23.86 -17.24
N VAL A 104 14.48 -24.44 -18.28
CA VAL A 104 13.03 -24.37 -18.53
C VAL A 104 12.26 -25.02 -17.38
N ALA A 105 12.69 -26.21 -16.94
CA ALA A 105 12.07 -26.92 -15.84
C ALA A 105 12.20 -26.15 -14.50
N ALA A 106 13.38 -25.62 -14.19
CA ALA A 106 13.63 -24.82 -13.00
C ALA A 106 12.78 -23.55 -13.01
N THR A 107 12.69 -22.86 -14.15
CA THR A 107 11.84 -21.68 -14.32
C THR A 107 10.37 -22.00 -14.04
N ALA A 108 9.85 -23.09 -14.61
CA ALA A 108 8.47 -23.51 -14.41
C ALA A 108 8.19 -23.93 -12.94
N LEU A 109 9.06 -24.74 -12.35
CA LEU A 109 8.90 -25.25 -10.98
C LEU A 109 9.03 -24.13 -9.94
N LEU A 110 10.01 -23.24 -10.08
CA LEU A 110 10.15 -22.08 -9.19
C LEU A 110 8.96 -21.14 -9.31
N SER A 111 8.51 -20.84 -10.54
CA SER A 111 7.33 -20.00 -10.76
C SER A 111 6.11 -20.61 -10.07
N LEU A 112 5.88 -21.91 -10.24
CA LEU A 112 4.76 -22.62 -9.62
C LEU A 112 4.87 -22.58 -8.09
N GLY A 113 6.05 -22.89 -7.55
CA GLY A 113 6.30 -22.90 -6.11
C GLY A 113 6.10 -21.53 -5.47
N PHE A 114 6.63 -20.46 -6.06
CA PHE A 114 6.47 -19.12 -5.51
C PHE A 114 5.07 -18.54 -5.70
N PHE A 115 4.39 -18.81 -6.82
CA PHE A 115 2.99 -18.38 -6.96
C PHE A 115 2.07 -19.11 -5.98
N PHE A 116 2.30 -20.40 -5.75
CA PHE A 116 1.61 -21.17 -4.72
C PHE A 116 1.91 -20.62 -3.33
N LEU A 117 3.18 -20.40 -3.00
CA LEU A 117 3.59 -19.85 -1.71
C LEU A 117 3.01 -18.45 -1.47
N GLY A 118 2.93 -17.62 -2.51
CA GLY A 118 2.33 -16.29 -2.40
C GLY A 118 0.83 -16.30 -2.20
N SER A 119 0.11 -17.27 -2.77
CA SER A 119 -1.35 -17.39 -2.57
C SER A 119 -1.71 -18.12 -1.27
N ALA A 120 -0.94 -19.12 -0.86
CA ALA A 120 -1.25 -20.04 0.23
C ALA A 120 -0.59 -19.67 1.59
N SER A 121 0.29 -18.67 1.63
CA SER A 121 1.00 -18.26 2.86
C SER A 121 0.95 -16.76 3.13
N LYS A 122 1.39 -16.38 4.34
CA LYS A 122 1.53 -14.98 4.75
C LYS A 122 2.63 -14.20 4.03
N LEU A 123 3.44 -14.85 3.18
CA LEU A 123 4.42 -14.14 2.35
C LEU A 123 3.73 -13.19 1.34
N LYS A 124 2.51 -13.49 0.89
CA LYS A 124 1.70 -12.65 -0.03
C LYS A 124 2.57 -11.93 -1.10
N PRO A 125 2.74 -10.57 -1.18
CA PRO A 125 3.58 -9.98 -2.23
C PRO A 125 5.08 -10.35 -2.17
N VAL A 126 5.60 -10.74 -1.01
CA VAL A 126 7.03 -11.06 -0.82
C VAL A 126 7.41 -12.31 -1.60
N ALA A 127 6.54 -13.32 -1.65
CA ALA A 127 6.79 -14.53 -2.43
C ALA A 127 6.89 -14.21 -3.93
N TYR A 128 6.01 -13.35 -4.45
CA TYR A 128 6.06 -12.93 -5.86
C TYR A 128 7.29 -12.09 -6.18
N MET A 129 7.73 -11.24 -5.25
CA MET A 129 8.97 -10.48 -5.38
C MET A 129 10.19 -11.38 -5.37
N LEU A 130 10.22 -12.40 -4.51
CA LEU A 130 11.26 -13.43 -4.50
C LEU A 130 11.27 -14.22 -5.81
N ALA A 131 10.09 -14.64 -6.29
CA ALA A 131 9.94 -15.31 -7.57
C ALA A 131 10.53 -14.50 -8.70
N LEU A 132 10.16 -13.21 -8.75
CA LEU A 132 10.65 -12.27 -9.72
C LEU A 132 12.17 -12.22 -9.71
N ILE A 133 12.79 -11.99 -8.55
CA ILE A 133 14.25 -11.83 -8.46
C ILE A 133 14.95 -13.12 -8.89
N VAL A 134 14.54 -14.28 -8.34
CA VAL A 134 15.19 -15.58 -8.59
C VAL A 134 15.01 -16.03 -10.04
N VAL A 135 13.78 -16.00 -10.56
CA VAL A 135 13.47 -16.45 -11.93
C VAL A 135 14.08 -15.51 -12.96
N TYR A 136 14.02 -14.19 -12.73
CA TYR A 136 14.66 -13.23 -13.62
C TYR A 136 16.18 -13.39 -13.64
N ALA A 137 16.82 -13.52 -12.48
CA ALA A 137 18.27 -13.74 -12.40
C ALA A 137 18.68 -15.00 -13.16
N LEU A 138 17.91 -16.08 -13.04
CA LEU A 138 18.14 -17.32 -13.78
C LEU A 138 18.04 -17.11 -15.30
N ILE A 139 17.02 -16.40 -15.77
CA ILE A 139 16.83 -16.05 -17.19
C ILE A 139 17.94 -15.13 -17.70
N ALA A 140 18.40 -14.19 -16.88
CA ALA A 140 19.44 -13.24 -17.25
C ALA A 140 20.81 -13.91 -17.38
N ILE A 141 21.13 -14.87 -16.51
CA ILE A 141 22.38 -15.64 -16.57
C ILE A 141 22.46 -16.46 -17.86
N ASP A 142 21.35 -17.03 -18.32
CA ASP A 142 21.29 -17.74 -19.61
C ASP A 142 21.52 -16.82 -20.82
N GLN A 143 21.35 -15.50 -20.68
CA GLN A 143 21.69 -14.53 -21.73
C GLN A 143 23.16 -14.11 -21.70
N ALA A 144 23.94 -14.48 -20.67
CA ALA A 144 25.33 -14.08 -20.54
C ALA A 144 26.21 -14.91 -21.51
N PRO A 145 26.84 -14.29 -22.53
CA PRO A 145 27.56 -15.01 -23.57
C PRO A 145 28.90 -15.62 -23.11
N VAL A 146 29.40 -15.25 -21.92
CA VAL A 146 30.70 -15.70 -21.38
C VAL A 146 30.56 -15.94 -19.87
N GLY A 147 31.06 -17.09 -19.39
CA GLY A 147 31.06 -17.43 -17.96
C GLY A 147 31.78 -16.39 -17.09
N GLU A 148 32.80 -15.71 -17.62
CA GLU A 148 33.49 -14.59 -16.94
C GLU A 148 32.54 -13.40 -16.67
N LEU A 149 31.65 -13.08 -17.61
CA LEU A 149 30.66 -12.02 -17.43
C LEU A 149 29.66 -12.42 -16.34
N ALA A 150 29.28 -13.69 -16.29
CA ALA A 150 28.42 -14.23 -15.23
C ALA A 150 29.11 -14.20 -13.86
N THR A 151 30.39 -14.54 -13.76
CA THR A 151 31.15 -14.44 -12.51
C THR A 151 31.30 -12.99 -12.05
N ARG A 152 31.62 -12.05 -12.96
CA ARG A 152 31.67 -10.63 -12.63
C ARG A 152 30.30 -10.08 -12.25
N ALA A 153 29.24 -10.45 -12.96
CA ALA A 153 27.88 -10.06 -12.61
C ALA A 153 27.48 -10.57 -11.22
N LEU A 154 27.89 -11.79 -10.85
CA LEU A 154 27.67 -12.34 -9.51
C LEU A 154 28.50 -11.62 -8.43
N LEU A 155 29.73 -11.21 -8.75
CA LEU A 155 30.58 -10.44 -7.84
C LEU A 155 30.02 -9.03 -7.62
N TYR A 156 29.59 -8.36 -8.69
CA TYR A 156 28.94 -7.05 -8.62
C TYR A 156 27.52 -7.13 -8.07
N ALA A 157 26.86 -8.30 -8.11
CA ALA A 157 25.56 -8.52 -7.49
C ALA A 157 25.58 -8.09 -6.02
N ASP A 158 26.68 -8.31 -5.30
CA ASP A 158 26.84 -7.87 -3.90
C ASP A 158 26.73 -6.34 -3.74
N LEU A 159 27.15 -5.55 -4.72
CA LEU A 159 26.94 -4.09 -4.73
C LEU A 159 25.47 -3.71 -4.96
N PHE A 160 24.72 -4.47 -5.77
CA PHE A 160 23.26 -4.29 -5.89
C PHE A 160 22.53 -4.52 -4.57
N ILE A 161 23.09 -5.39 -3.72
CA ILE A 161 22.58 -5.65 -2.38
C ILE A 161 22.92 -4.49 -1.48
N LEU A 162 24.22 -4.24 -1.31
CA LEU A 162 24.73 -3.46 -0.20
C LEU A 162 24.38 -1.97 -0.32
N ILE A 163 24.34 -1.42 -1.54
CA ILE A 163 24.11 0.00 -1.76
C ILE A 163 22.70 0.43 -1.33
N PRO A 164 21.59 -0.10 -1.90
CA PRO A 164 20.25 0.35 -1.52
C PRO A 164 19.93 0.05 -0.06
N GLY A 165 20.30 -1.13 0.46
CA GLY A 165 20.09 -1.47 1.87
C GLY A 165 20.95 -0.63 2.82
N GLY A 166 22.21 -0.37 2.45
CA GLY A 166 23.12 0.49 3.21
C GLY A 166 22.63 1.94 3.26
N VAL A 167 22.14 2.48 2.15
CA VAL A 167 21.51 3.81 2.11
C VAL A 167 20.24 3.84 2.97
N MET A 168 19.39 2.80 2.91
CA MET A 168 18.21 2.72 3.79
C MET A 168 18.57 2.68 5.27
N VAL A 169 19.63 1.97 5.65
CA VAL A 169 20.11 1.91 7.04
C VAL A 169 20.70 3.25 7.48
N VAL A 170 21.65 3.80 6.72
CA VAL A 170 22.41 5.00 7.11
C VAL A 170 21.56 6.26 6.89
N LEU A 171 21.14 6.52 5.66
CA LEU A 171 20.40 7.72 5.33
C LEU A 171 19.00 7.68 5.96
N GLY A 172 18.33 6.53 5.96
CA GLY A 172 17.03 6.37 6.61
C GLY A 172 17.08 6.65 8.11
N ALA A 173 18.15 6.27 8.81
CA ALA A 173 18.35 6.63 10.21
C ALA A 173 18.54 8.14 10.44
N LEU A 174 19.20 8.82 9.49
CA LEU A 174 19.54 10.25 9.59
C LEU A 174 18.39 11.18 9.18
N ILE A 175 17.68 10.90 8.09
CA ILE A 175 16.72 11.86 7.49
C ILE A 175 15.26 11.54 7.81
N CYS A 176 14.92 10.29 8.16
CA CYS A 176 13.54 9.91 8.43
C CYS A 176 13.14 10.24 9.89
N PRO A 177 11.89 10.67 10.10
CA PRO A 177 11.39 10.99 11.41
C PRO A 177 11.26 9.73 12.27
N SER A 178 11.18 9.95 13.60
CA SER A 178 10.88 8.88 14.53
C SER A 178 9.48 8.28 14.25
N PRO A 179 9.28 6.96 14.45
CA PRO A 179 7.95 6.36 14.33
C PRO A 179 6.92 7.01 15.25
N LYS A 180 7.34 7.47 16.45
CA LYS A 180 6.48 8.24 17.37
C LYS A 180 6.00 9.54 16.74
N THR A 181 6.89 10.32 16.13
CA THR A 181 6.53 11.60 15.50
C THR A 181 5.48 11.39 14.41
N LEU A 182 5.60 10.33 13.61
CA LEU A 182 4.57 9.99 12.63
C LEU A 182 3.24 9.60 13.27
N LEU A 183 3.28 8.83 14.37
CA LEU A 183 2.08 8.46 15.12
C LEU A 183 1.37 9.69 15.68
N THR A 184 2.10 10.60 16.33
CA THR A 184 1.49 11.82 16.90
C THR A 184 1.00 12.77 15.81
N GLN A 185 1.71 12.90 14.69
CA GLN A 185 1.23 13.66 13.53
C GLN A 185 -0.04 13.06 12.92
N ALA A 186 -0.14 11.72 12.85
CA ALA A 186 -1.34 11.05 12.35
C ALA A 186 -2.56 11.24 13.27
N ILE A 187 -2.34 11.25 14.59
CA ILE A 187 -3.38 11.59 15.57
C ILE A 187 -3.79 13.06 15.43
N ALA A 188 -2.82 13.98 15.35
CA ALA A 188 -3.08 15.42 15.18
C ALA A 188 -3.86 15.72 13.89
N ALA A 189 -3.54 15.05 12.80
CA ALA A 189 -4.25 15.20 11.53
C ALA A 189 -5.73 14.81 11.65
N ARG A 190 -6.04 13.71 12.36
CA ARG A 190 -7.43 13.31 12.65
C ARG A 190 -8.15 14.35 13.51
N LEU A 191 -7.50 14.87 14.56
CA LEU A 191 -8.07 15.91 15.43
C LEU A 191 -8.36 17.22 14.68
N ARG A 192 -7.43 17.67 13.82
CA ARG A 192 -7.65 18.86 12.97
C ARG A 192 -8.78 18.67 11.99
N LEU A 193 -8.87 17.50 11.37
CA LEU A 193 -9.96 17.20 10.45
C LEU A 193 -11.31 17.14 11.17
N SER A 194 -11.36 16.56 12.37
CA SER A 194 -12.55 16.61 13.25
C SER A 194 -12.95 18.05 13.56
N ALA A 195 -12.00 18.91 13.95
CA ALA A 195 -12.29 20.32 14.22
C ALA A 195 -12.80 21.06 12.98
N HIS A 196 -12.22 20.78 11.81
CA HIS A 196 -12.63 21.38 10.55
C HIS A 196 -14.04 20.97 10.14
N LEU A 197 -14.38 19.67 10.24
CA LEU A 197 -15.73 19.15 9.97
C LEU A 197 -16.81 19.80 10.85
N LEU A 198 -16.49 20.05 12.12
CA LEU A 198 -17.41 20.70 13.06
C LEU A 198 -17.58 22.20 12.81
N GLN A 199 -16.59 22.86 12.22
CA GLN A 199 -16.66 24.28 11.85
C GLN A 199 -17.37 24.50 10.50
N HIS A 200 -16.92 23.77 9.49
CA HIS A 200 -17.29 23.95 8.08
C HIS A 200 -17.40 22.57 7.42
N PRO A 201 -18.57 21.92 7.47
CA PRO A 201 -18.77 20.65 6.79
C PRO A 201 -18.82 20.88 5.28
N ASP A 202 -17.69 20.71 4.60
CA ASP A 202 -17.58 20.74 3.16
C ASP A 202 -17.45 19.31 2.60
N ALA A 203 -17.80 19.16 1.32
CA ALA A 203 -17.75 17.84 0.67
C ALA A 203 -16.32 17.27 0.62
N LEU A 204 -15.30 18.15 0.63
CA LEU A 204 -13.89 17.74 0.60
C LEU A 204 -13.45 17.17 1.95
N ALA A 205 -13.76 17.83 3.08
CA ALA A 205 -13.43 17.28 4.40
C ALA A 205 -14.18 15.98 4.68
N GLN A 206 -15.42 15.83 4.19
CA GLN A 206 -16.16 14.57 4.30
C GLN A 206 -15.49 13.43 3.52
N GLU A 207 -15.04 13.67 2.28
CA GLU A 207 -14.30 12.66 1.50
C GLU A 207 -12.97 12.30 2.19
N GLN A 208 -12.21 13.30 2.67
CA GLN A 208 -10.97 13.08 3.41
C GLN A 208 -11.19 12.33 4.72
N ALA A 209 -12.26 12.63 5.45
CA ALA A 209 -12.60 11.97 6.70
C ALA A 209 -12.96 10.51 6.47
N THR A 210 -13.77 10.24 5.44
CA THR A 210 -14.12 8.87 5.03
C THR A 210 -12.84 8.08 4.69
N ALA A 211 -11.94 8.66 3.89
CA ALA A 211 -10.68 8.00 3.54
C ALA A 211 -9.80 7.71 4.78
N MET A 212 -9.63 8.68 5.68
CA MET A 212 -8.85 8.50 6.92
C MET A 212 -9.50 7.53 7.92
N LEU A 213 -10.83 7.40 7.91
CA LEU A 213 -11.56 6.42 8.69
C LEU A 213 -11.34 5.01 8.13
N ARG A 214 -11.45 4.81 6.81
CA ARG A 214 -11.24 3.50 6.17
C ARG A 214 -9.84 2.92 6.33
N GLU A 215 -8.82 3.75 6.53
CA GLU A 215 -7.49 3.28 6.92
C GLU A 215 -7.49 2.57 8.29
N GLY A 216 -8.45 2.91 9.16
CA GLY A 216 -8.58 2.44 10.53
C GLY A 216 -7.36 2.78 11.40
N ALA A 217 -7.02 1.87 12.31
CA ALA A 217 -5.87 2.00 13.20
C ALA A 217 -4.57 1.36 12.66
N GLY A 218 -4.61 0.66 11.51
CA GLY A 218 -3.54 -0.25 11.07
C GLY A 218 -2.18 0.43 10.88
N THR A 219 -2.16 1.56 10.16
CA THR A 219 -0.93 2.33 9.91
C THR A 219 -0.34 2.90 11.21
N MET A 220 -1.19 3.41 12.11
CA MET A 220 -0.80 3.92 13.42
C MET A 220 -0.29 2.81 14.36
N LEU A 221 -0.91 1.63 14.36
CA LEU A 221 -0.44 0.46 15.10
C LEU A 221 0.92 -0.02 14.61
N LYS A 222 1.18 0.03 13.29
CA LYS A 222 2.53 -0.24 12.75
C LYS A 222 3.54 0.77 13.30
N SER A 223 3.23 2.07 13.27
CA SER A 223 4.11 3.11 13.84
C SER A 223 4.35 2.92 15.34
N LEU A 224 3.34 2.52 16.11
CA LEU A 224 3.47 2.20 17.53
C LEU A 224 4.38 1.00 17.79
N LYS A 225 4.25 -0.08 17.00
CA LYS A 225 5.13 -1.26 17.07
C LYS A 225 6.59 -0.88 16.78
N MET A 226 6.82 -0.02 15.79
CA MET A 226 8.17 0.47 15.45
C MET A 226 8.71 1.43 16.51
N ALA A 227 7.87 2.26 17.13
CA ALA A 227 8.25 3.11 18.25
C ALA A 227 8.67 2.30 19.50
N LYS A 228 7.99 1.17 19.76
CA LYS A 228 8.40 0.20 20.80
C LYS A 228 9.78 -0.40 20.51
N LEU A 229 10.06 -0.72 19.24
CA LEU A 229 11.36 -1.28 18.83
C LEU A 229 12.50 -0.25 18.94
N GLU A 230 12.20 1.04 18.82
CA GLU A 230 13.16 2.14 18.97
C GLU A 230 13.74 2.22 20.39
N LYS A 231 13.04 1.70 21.42
CA LYS A 231 13.44 1.69 22.85
C LYS A 231 13.83 3.05 23.46
N LEU A 232 13.48 4.16 22.81
CA LEU A 232 13.76 5.52 23.31
C LEU A 232 12.70 6.05 24.28
N TRP A 233 11.52 5.42 24.35
CA TRP A 233 10.35 5.95 25.05
C TRP A 233 9.93 5.08 26.24
N ARG A 234 9.33 5.71 27.25
CA ARG A 234 8.79 4.99 28.42
C ARG A 234 7.58 4.16 27.99
N THR A 235 7.44 2.98 28.60
CA THR A 235 6.33 2.06 28.32
C THR A 235 4.96 2.72 28.61
N GLN A 236 4.89 3.57 29.62
CA GLN A 236 3.67 4.28 30.00
C GLN A 236 3.22 5.27 28.90
N ASP A 237 4.13 6.09 28.38
CA ASP A 237 3.85 7.02 27.28
C ASP A 237 3.34 6.28 26.04
N LEU A 238 3.93 5.11 25.74
CA LEU A 238 3.49 4.26 24.63
C LEU A 238 2.11 3.65 24.87
N GLN A 239 1.70 3.40 26.11
CA GLN A 239 0.34 2.97 26.45
C GLN A 239 -0.67 4.10 26.29
N CYS A 240 -0.32 5.33 26.70
CA CYS A 240 -1.15 6.51 26.48
C CYS A 240 -1.36 6.75 24.97
N LEU A 241 -0.29 6.66 24.17
CA LEU A 241 -0.37 6.77 22.71
C LEU A 241 -1.13 5.60 22.07
N HIS A 242 -1.05 4.41 22.65
CA HIS A 242 -1.83 3.26 22.20
C HIS A 242 -3.33 3.48 22.38
N HIS A 243 -3.75 4.10 23.49
CA HIS A 243 -5.15 4.46 23.67
C HIS A 243 -5.55 5.63 22.76
N ALA A 244 -4.72 6.68 22.70
CA ALA A 244 -4.94 7.88 21.92
C ALA A 244 -5.16 7.60 20.43
N LEU A 245 -4.50 6.59 19.85
CA LEU A 245 -4.72 6.26 18.44
C LEU A 245 -6.15 5.77 18.18
N TYR A 246 -6.73 4.92 19.04
CA TYR A 246 -8.10 4.46 18.88
C TYR A 246 -9.11 5.58 19.19
N SER A 247 -8.84 6.37 20.23
CA SER A 247 -9.60 7.58 20.53
C SER A 247 -9.61 8.55 19.35
N SER A 248 -8.50 8.70 18.62
CA SER A 248 -8.44 9.55 17.43
C SER A 248 -9.33 9.08 16.27
N VAL A 249 -9.44 7.75 16.07
CA VAL A 249 -10.33 7.17 15.05
C VAL A 249 -11.78 7.41 15.43
N ALA A 250 -12.16 7.13 16.68
CA ALA A 250 -13.52 7.37 17.16
C ALA A 250 -13.89 8.86 17.20
N THR A 251 -12.94 9.75 17.51
CA THR A 251 -13.13 11.21 17.47
C THR A 251 -13.46 11.68 16.05
N LEU A 252 -12.77 11.14 15.05
CA LEU A 252 -13.07 11.42 13.65
C LEU A 252 -14.43 10.84 13.23
N ALA A 253 -14.75 9.61 13.67
CA ALA A 253 -16.02 8.96 13.37
C ALA A 253 -17.22 9.74 13.95
N LEU A 254 -17.12 10.19 15.20
CA LEU A 254 -18.16 10.98 15.86
C LEU A 254 -18.29 12.38 15.25
N ALA A 255 -17.19 13.03 14.87
CA ALA A 255 -17.24 14.31 14.16
C ALA A 255 -17.87 14.16 12.75
N HIS A 256 -17.58 13.06 12.07
CA HIS A 256 -18.19 12.73 10.78
C HIS A 256 -19.69 12.43 10.92
N ALA A 257 -20.10 11.63 11.91
CA ALA A 257 -21.51 11.39 12.23
C ALA A 257 -22.26 12.69 12.54
N ALA A 258 -21.68 13.57 13.36
CA ALA A 258 -22.26 14.88 13.66
C ALA A 258 -22.46 15.70 12.38
N SER A 259 -21.48 15.69 11.46
CA SER A 259 -21.55 16.42 10.18
C SER A 259 -22.65 15.95 9.22
N ARG A 260 -23.17 14.74 9.42
CA ARG A 260 -24.26 14.15 8.62
C ARG A 260 -25.66 14.55 9.10
N GLU A 261 -25.79 15.02 10.34
CA GLU A 261 -27.10 15.33 10.91
C GLU A 261 -27.75 16.52 10.19
N ASN A 262 -29.05 16.43 9.89
CA ASN A 262 -29.81 17.49 9.19
C ASN A 262 -30.05 18.74 10.05
N THR A 263 -29.63 18.72 11.32
CA THR A 263 -29.67 19.88 12.21
C THR A 263 -28.48 20.77 11.89
N PRO A 264 -28.66 22.10 11.70
CA PRO A 264 -27.52 22.98 11.50
C PRO A 264 -26.56 22.82 12.68
N LEU A 265 -25.33 22.39 12.42
CA LEU A 265 -24.30 22.31 13.45
C LEU A 265 -24.15 23.68 14.07
N GLN A 266 -24.58 23.82 15.32
CA GLN A 266 -24.20 24.97 16.10
C GLN A 266 -22.70 24.85 16.38
N PRO A 267 -21.88 25.83 15.97
CA PRO A 267 -20.45 25.78 16.23
C PRO A 267 -20.23 25.71 17.74
N GLN A 268 -19.46 24.70 18.18
CA GLN A 268 -19.10 24.49 19.58
C GLN A 268 -17.66 25.00 19.79
N PRO A 269 -17.46 26.29 20.08
CA PRO A 269 -16.13 26.91 20.08
C PRO A 269 -15.20 26.27 21.13
N SER A 270 -15.73 25.89 22.29
CA SER A 270 -15.00 25.18 23.35
C SER A 270 -14.41 23.86 22.84
N LEU A 271 -15.24 23.02 22.21
CA LEU A 271 -14.86 21.71 21.69
C LEU A 271 -13.82 21.84 20.56
N ILE A 272 -14.07 22.76 19.63
CA ILE A 272 -13.18 23.07 18.51
C ILE A 272 -11.81 23.56 19.01
N GLN A 273 -11.80 24.42 20.03
CA GLN A 273 -10.58 24.90 20.66
C GLN A 273 -9.82 23.75 21.32
N THR A 274 -10.48 22.90 22.11
CA THR A 274 -9.84 21.74 22.74
C THR A 274 -9.23 20.80 21.70
N LEU A 275 -9.95 20.47 20.62
CA LEU A 275 -9.42 19.64 19.52
C LEU A 275 -8.17 20.27 18.89
N SER A 276 -8.19 21.58 18.66
CA SER A 276 -7.08 22.33 18.05
C SER A 276 -5.86 22.39 18.96
N GLU A 277 -6.06 22.61 20.26
CA GLU A 277 -5.00 22.61 21.28
C GLU A 277 -4.36 21.23 21.43
N MET A 278 -5.18 20.17 21.52
CA MET A 278 -4.69 18.78 21.56
C MET A 278 -3.89 18.44 20.31
N ALA A 279 -4.37 18.81 19.12
CA ALA A 279 -3.64 18.61 17.87
C ALA A 279 -2.27 19.31 17.88
N ALA A 280 -2.21 20.55 18.38
CA ALA A 280 -0.96 21.30 18.48
C ALA A 280 0.05 20.64 19.46
N ILE A 281 -0.42 20.01 20.54
CA ILE A 281 0.42 19.25 21.48
C ILE A 281 1.00 18.00 20.79
N PHE A 282 0.16 17.25 20.08
CA PHE A 282 0.60 16.06 19.33
C PHE A 282 1.59 16.40 18.20
N GLU A 283 1.45 17.54 17.53
CA GLU A 283 2.39 17.99 16.50
C GLU A 283 3.78 18.31 17.04
N LYS A 284 3.85 18.77 18.29
CA LYS A 284 5.13 18.96 19.00
C LYS A 284 5.76 17.63 19.46
N GLY A 285 5.09 16.50 19.24
CA GLY A 285 5.55 15.17 19.63
C GLY A 285 5.26 14.79 21.08
N ASP A 286 4.40 15.56 21.75
CA ASP A 286 3.92 15.27 23.10
C ASP A 286 2.47 14.73 23.06
N TYR A 287 1.86 14.49 24.21
CA TYR A 287 0.44 14.13 24.31
C TYR A 287 -0.24 14.91 25.44
N PRO A 288 -1.51 15.32 25.26
CA PRO A 288 -2.23 16.06 26.28
C PRO A 288 -2.53 15.18 27.50
N THR A 289 -2.39 15.76 28.70
CA THR A 289 -2.81 15.18 29.99
C THR A 289 -3.88 16.07 30.61
N ASP A 290 -4.68 15.50 31.52
CA ASP A 290 -5.68 16.24 32.31
C ASP A 290 -6.65 17.07 31.45
N ILE A 291 -7.18 16.46 30.40
CA ILE A 291 -8.07 17.11 29.45
C ILE A 291 -9.40 17.41 30.15
N THR A 292 -9.73 18.69 30.28
CA THR A 292 -11.02 19.11 30.84
C THR A 292 -12.12 18.84 29.83
N MET A 293 -13.24 18.24 30.27
CA MET A 293 -14.38 17.98 29.40
C MET A 293 -14.93 19.31 28.85
N PRO A 294 -14.97 19.51 27.52
CA PRO A 294 -15.45 20.76 26.95
C PRO A 294 -16.96 20.89 27.18
N VAL A 295 -17.40 22.11 27.51
CA VAL A 295 -18.82 22.41 27.70
C VAL A 295 -19.49 22.53 26.35
N VAL A 296 -20.58 21.80 26.16
CA VAL A 296 -21.33 21.75 24.91
C VAL A 296 -22.79 22.14 25.18
N PHE A 297 -23.38 23.00 24.35
CA PHE A 297 -24.76 23.49 24.53
C PHE A 297 -25.64 23.14 23.33
N GLY A 298 -26.85 22.61 23.59
CA GLY A 298 -27.84 22.33 22.53
C GLY A 298 -27.36 21.34 21.45
N ALA A 299 -26.36 20.52 21.78
CA ALA A 299 -25.64 19.71 20.81
C ALA A 299 -26.31 18.38 20.51
N SER A 300 -25.94 17.81 19.37
CA SER A 300 -26.35 16.45 19.03
C SER A 300 -25.73 15.39 19.96
N PRO A 301 -26.30 14.19 20.02
CA PRO A 301 -25.74 13.07 20.77
C PRO A 301 -24.29 12.76 20.38
N ALA A 302 -23.95 12.85 19.09
CA ALA A 302 -22.60 12.60 18.58
C ALA A 302 -21.57 13.57 19.18
N VAL A 303 -21.92 14.86 19.27
CA VAL A 303 -21.05 15.90 19.83
C VAL A 303 -20.89 15.75 21.35
N HIS A 304 -21.92 15.29 22.06
CA HIS A 304 -21.81 14.96 23.48
C HIS A 304 -20.88 13.76 23.72
N SER A 305 -21.04 12.69 22.93
CA SER A 305 -20.14 11.54 22.97
C SER A 305 -18.69 11.96 22.68
N LEU A 306 -18.50 12.84 21.70
CA LEU A 306 -17.19 13.39 21.36
C LEU A 306 -16.56 14.15 22.53
N ALA A 307 -17.30 15.04 23.19
CA ALA A 307 -16.82 15.77 24.36
C ALA A 307 -16.43 14.83 25.51
N SER A 308 -17.20 13.76 25.73
CA SER A 308 -16.89 12.76 26.75
C SER A 308 -15.64 11.96 26.43
N LEU A 309 -15.41 11.60 25.16
CA LEU A 309 -14.24 10.86 24.70
C LEU A 309 -12.94 11.68 24.86
N LEU A 310 -13.00 13.01 24.66
CA LEU A 310 -11.82 13.86 24.78
C LEU A 310 -11.25 13.88 26.20
N SER A 311 -12.07 13.80 27.24
CA SER A 311 -11.56 13.81 28.64
C SER A 311 -10.74 12.57 28.98
N THR A 312 -11.01 11.43 28.32
CA THR A 312 -10.28 10.16 28.52
C THR A 312 -9.31 9.85 27.38
N PHE A 313 -9.06 10.80 26.47
CA PHE A 313 -8.39 10.53 25.18
C PHE A 313 -7.04 9.83 25.30
N THR A 314 -6.24 10.18 26.30
CA THR A 314 -4.90 9.64 26.55
C THR A 314 -4.82 8.73 27.78
N THR A 315 -5.95 8.40 28.40
CA THR A 315 -6.01 7.62 29.65
C THR A 315 -6.10 6.12 29.34
N PRO A 316 -5.02 5.34 29.46
CA PRO A 316 -5.10 3.92 29.17
C PRO A 316 -5.99 3.20 30.19
N PRO A 317 -6.75 2.17 29.76
CA PRO A 317 -7.53 1.36 30.67
C PRO A 317 -6.61 0.56 31.59
N GLN A 318 -7.03 0.36 32.85
CA GLN A 318 -6.28 -0.41 33.84
C GLN A 318 -6.28 -1.93 33.56
N SER A 319 -7.05 -2.41 32.57
CA SER A 319 -7.25 -3.81 32.24
C SER A 319 -6.63 -4.20 30.90
N ASN A 320 -6.12 -5.43 30.78
CA ASN A 320 -5.54 -5.98 29.55
C ASN A 320 -6.57 -6.37 28.47
N LYS A 321 -7.88 -6.31 28.75
CA LYS A 321 -8.94 -6.69 27.80
C LYS A 321 -8.82 -6.10 26.38
N PRO A 322 -8.40 -4.83 26.16
CA PRO A 322 -8.24 -4.27 24.82
C PRO A 322 -7.15 -4.96 24.00
N GLN A 323 -6.10 -5.50 24.64
CA GLN A 323 -5.07 -6.27 23.95
C GLN A 323 -5.56 -7.65 23.52
N THR A 324 -6.49 -8.23 24.29
CA THR A 324 -7.18 -9.46 23.92
C THR A 324 -8.09 -9.21 22.71
N ALA A 325 -8.85 -8.12 22.71
CA ALA A 325 -9.66 -7.72 21.55
C ALA A 325 -8.80 -7.52 20.29
N GLU A 326 -7.67 -6.80 20.38
CA GLU A 326 -6.74 -6.66 19.23
C GLU A 326 -6.23 -8.02 18.73
N LYS A 327 -5.96 -8.95 19.65
CA LYS A 327 -5.45 -10.27 19.32
C LYS A 327 -6.52 -11.16 18.65
N ASP A 328 -7.74 -11.12 19.15
CA ASP A 328 -8.88 -11.87 18.61
C ASP A 328 -9.19 -11.42 17.19
N GLU A 329 -9.17 -10.10 16.93
CA GLU A 329 -9.32 -9.52 15.58
C GLU A 329 -8.18 -9.94 14.62
N SER A 330 -6.98 -10.22 15.15
CA SER A 330 -5.81 -10.59 14.33
C SER A 330 -5.73 -12.08 13.96
N GLY A 331 -6.51 -12.95 14.61
CA GLY A 331 -6.62 -14.38 14.34
C GLY A 331 -5.35 -15.23 14.63
N PRO A 332 -5.44 -16.58 14.52
CA PRO A 332 -4.32 -17.48 14.84
C PRO A 332 -3.13 -17.39 13.87
N SER A 333 -1.93 -17.53 14.43
CA SER A 333 -0.65 -17.26 13.77
C SER A 333 0.02 -18.50 13.16
N GLY A 334 -0.51 -19.05 12.06
CA GLY A 334 0.21 -19.99 11.19
C GLY A 334 0.97 -19.26 10.06
N PHE A 335 2.01 -19.89 9.49
CA PHE A 335 2.70 -19.38 8.28
C PHE A 335 1.85 -19.60 7.01
N PHE A 336 1.28 -20.80 6.87
CA PHE A 336 0.29 -21.13 5.85
C PHE A 336 -1.12 -20.76 6.32
N PHE A 337 -2.00 -20.44 5.37
CA PHE A 337 -3.42 -20.31 5.66
C PHE A 337 -4.04 -21.67 5.99
N PRO A 338 -5.11 -21.73 6.80
CA PRO A 338 -5.75 -23.00 7.16
C PRO A 338 -6.22 -23.81 5.95
N ASP A 339 -6.50 -23.15 4.82
CA ASP A 339 -6.98 -23.72 3.57
C ASP A 339 -5.88 -23.92 2.51
N ALA A 340 -4.61 -23.66 2.86
CA ALA A 340 -3.47 -23.66 1.92
C ALA A 340 -3.36 -24.92 1.05
N PHE A 341 -3.66 -26.10 1.63
CA PHE A 341 -3.55 -27.40 0.95
C PHE A 341 -4.90 -28.03 0.60
N THR A 342 -6.01 -27.39 0.97
CA THR A 342 -7.37 -27.89 0.70
C THR A 342 -8.07 -27.09 -0.40
N ASN A 343 -7.73 -25.82 -0.56
CA ASN A 343 -8.35 -24.93 -1.53
C ASN A 343 -7.68 -25.05 -2.92
N PRO A 344 -8.41 -25.51 -3.96
CA PRO A 344 -7.85 -25.66 -5.30
C PRO A 344 -7.50 -24.34 -5.97
N GLU A 345 -8.02 -23.19 -5.48
CA GLU A 345 -7.72 -21.87 -6.03
C GLU A 345 -6.24 -21.51 -5.92
N HIS A 346 -5.53 -21.96 -4.87
CA HIS A 346 -4.10 -21.72 -4.74
C HIS A 346 -3.30 -22.38 -5.86
N VAL A 347 -3.65 -23.62 -6.21
CA VAL A 347 -3.01 -24.37 -7.29
C VAL A 347 -3.41 -23.79 -8.64
N ARG A 348 -4.69 -23.48 -8.86
CA ARG A 348 -5.17 -22.84 -10.10
C ARG A 348 -4.45 -21.52 -10.35
N PHE A 349 -4.32 -20.68 -9.32
CA PHE A 349 -3.57 -19.42 -9.40
C PHE A 349 -2.10 -19.65 -9.75
N ALA A 350 -1.45 -20.62 -9.10
CA ALA A 350 -0.06 -20.95 -9.38
C ALA A 350 0.16 -21.46 -10.81
N VAL A 351 -0.72 -22.30 -11.32
CA VAL A 351 -0.66 -22.83 -12.70
C VAL A 351 -0.84 -21.70 -13.72
N LYS A 352 -1.82 -20.80 -13.52
CA LYS A 352 -2.03 -19.64 -14.42
C LYS A 352 -0.83 -18.70 -14.43
N GLY A 353 -0.32 -18.34 -13.26
CA GLY A 353 0.86 -17.49 -13.12
C GLY A 353 2.06 -18.08 -13.85
N THR A 354 2.32 -19.37 -13.63
CA THR A 354 3.38 -20.10 -14.34
C THR A 354 3.14 -20.17 -15.84
N ALA A 355 1.92 -20.44 -16.30
CA ALA A 355 1.59 -20.47 -17.72
C ALA A 355 1.88 -19.11 -18.39
N ALA A 356 1.50 -18.00 -17.75
CA ALA A 356 1.80 -16.66 -18.24
C ALA A 356 3.32 -16.40 -18.30
N VAL A 357 4.07 -16.79 -17.26
CA VAL A 357 5.54 -16.68 -17.25
C VAL A 357 6.18 -17.49 -18.37
N MET A 358 5.77 -18.75 -18.54
CA MET A 358 6.31 -19.64 -19.56
C MET A 358 5.96 -19.16 -20.98
N LEU A 359 4.74 -18.67 -21.20
CA LEU A 359 4.35 -18.06 -22.48
C LEU A 359 5.22 -16.85 -22.82
N CYS A 360 5.39 -15.91 -21.89
CA CYS A 360 6.31 -14.78 -22.05
C CYS A 360 7.73 -15.25 -22.33
N TYR A 361 8.22 -16.23 -21.55
CA TYR A 361 9.57 -16.77 -21.66
C TYR A 361 9.85 -17.38 -23.04
N PHE A 362 8.98 -18.28 -23.49
CA PHE A 362 9.11 -18.88 -24.82
C PHE A 362 8.99 -17.84 -25.92
N LEU A 363 8.05 -16.89 -25.80
CA LEU A 363 7.82 -15.89 -26.84
C LEU A 363 9.05 -15.00 -27.05
N PHE A 364 9.65 -14.45 -25.99
CA PHE A 364 10.83 -13.59 -26.19
C PHE A 364 12.05 -14.39 -26.67
N LYS A 365 12.17 -15.67 -26.29
CA LYS A 365 13.23 -16.57 -26.78
C LYS A 365 13.06 -16.87 -28.26
N VAL A 366 11.84 -17.21 -28.71
CA VAL A 366 11.52 -17.50 -30.11
C VAL A 366 11.70 -16.26 -30.99
N LEU A 367 11.31 -15.09 -30.49
CA LEU A 367 11.50 -13.81 -31.18
C LEU A 367 12.97 -13.34 -31.20
N ALA A 368 13.87 -14.04 -30.50
CA ALA A 368 15.27 -13.65 -30.32
C ALA A 368 15.44 -12.19 -29.88
N TRP A 369 14.52 -11.68 -29.07
CA TRP A 369 14.48 -10.28 -28.63
C TRP A 369 14.73 -10.20 -27.12
N PRO A 370 15.99 -10.20 -26.65
CA PRO A 370 16.30 -10.23 -25.23
C PRO A 370 15.81 -8.96 -24.49
N GLY A 371 15.71 -7.81 -25.18
CA GLY A 371 15.29 -6.53 -24.58
C GLY A 371 13.87 -6.53 -23.98
N ILE A 372 12.96 -7.37 -24.47
CA ILE A 372 11.57 -7.44 -24.01
C ILE A 372 11.37 -8.37 -22.81
N HIS A 373 12.43 -8.82 -22.13
CA HIS A 373 12.35 -9.68 -20.94
C HIS A 373 11.52 -9.11 -19.78
N THR A 374 11.22 -7.80 -19.81
CA THR A 374 10.24 -7.19 -18.90
C THR A 374 8.85 -7.81 -18.98
N CYS A 375 8.52 -8.55 -20.06
CA CYS A 375 7.28 -9.31 -20.14
C CYS A 375 7.16 -10.37 -19.03
N VAL A 376 8.25 -11.08 -18.71
CA VAL A 376 8.27 -12.07 -17.62
C VAL A 376 8.17 -11.38 -16.26
N ILE A 377 8.90 -10.28 -16.07
CA ILE A 377 8.85 -9.47 -14.84
C ILE A 377 7.42 -8.97 -14.58
N THR A 378 6.71 -8.64 -15.65
CA THR A 378 5.33 -8.17 -15.58
C THR A 378 4.39 -9.23 -15.03
N CYS A 379 4.51 -10.48 -15.47
CA CYS A 379 3.67 -11.60 -14.99
C CYS A 379 3.69 -11.72 -13.46
N PHE A 380 4.86 -11.68 -12.82
CA PHE A 380 4.97 -11.79 -11.37
C PHE A 380 4.39 -10.61 -10.59
N ILE A 381 4.49 -9.41 -11.15
CA ILE A 381 4.08 -8.21 -10.43
C ILE A 381 2.56 -8.00 -10.54
N VAL A 382 1.96 -8.30 -11.70
CA VAL A 382 0.55 -8.02 -11.96
C VAL A 382 -0.38 -9.18 -11.62
N ALA A 383 0.14 -10.41 -11.52
CA ALA A 383 -0.62 -11.56 -11.08
C ALA A 383 -1.15 -11.32 -9.66
N LEU A 384 -2.46 -11.16 -9.57
CA LEU A 384 -3.21 -10.97 -8.34
C LEU A 384 -4.39 -11.95 -8.29
N PRO A 385 -4.90 -12.30 -7.09
CA PRO A 385 -5.88 -13.36 -6.94
C PRO A 385 -7.22 -13.11 -7.65
N THR A 386 -7.59 -11.86 -7.91
CA THR A 386 -8.87 -11.49 -8.55
C THR A 386 -8.63 -10.67 -9.83
N MET A 387 -9.57 -10.75 -10.79
CA MET A 387 -9.47 -9.98 -12.04
C MET A 387 -9.50 -8.49 -11.81
N GLY A 388 -10.40 -8.00 -10.94
CA GLY A 388 -10.52 -6.57 -10.65
C GLY A 388 -9.22 -5.95 -10.11
N GLU A 389 -8.61 -6.61 -9.13
CA GLU A 389 -7.31 -6.22 -8.58
C GLU A 389 -6.22 -6.20 -9.66
N MET A 390 -6.18 -7.27 -10.47
CA MET A 390 -5.25 -7.42 -11.58
C MET A 390 -5.41 -6.28 -12.58
N ILE A 391 -6.61 -6.05 -13.13
CA ILE A 391 -6.90 -5.01 -14.13
C ILE A 391 -6.52 -3.62 -13.61
N SER A 392 -6.84 -3.31 -12.36
CA SER A 392 -6.41 -2.05 -11.73
C SER A 392 -4.89 -1.91 -11.75
N LYS A 393 -4.16 -2.98 -11.41
CA LYS A 393 -2.69 -2.96 -11.38
C LYS A 393 -2.07 -2.93 -12.78
N LEU A 394 -2.62 -3.65 -13.77
CA LEU A 394 -2.19 -3.58 -15.17
C LEU A 394 -2.35 -2.17 -15.70
N THR A 395 -3.51 -1.54 -15.47
CA THR A 395 -3.81 -0.19 -15.96
C THR A 395 -2.79 0.82 -15.43
N LEU A 396 -2.49 0.75 -14.13
CA LEU A 396 -1.46 1.58 -13.51
C LEU A 396 -0.04 1.26 -14.01
N ARG A 397 0.22 0.02 -14.42
CA ARG A 397 1.49 -0.36 -15.03
C ARG A 397 1.66 0.25 -16.41
N ILE A 398 0.63 0.19 -17.24
CA ILE A 398 0.65 0.78 -18.59
C ILE A 398 0.80 2.29 -18.49
N SER A 399 -0.04 2.95 -17.70
CA SER A 399 0.01 4.41 -17.56
C SER A 399 1.36 4.88 -17.01
N GLY A 400 1.86 4.22 -15.95
CA GLY A 400 3.15 4.58 -15.36
C GLY A 400 4.34 4.33 -16.29
N ALA A 401 4.35 3.22 -17.03
CA ALA A 401 5.42 2.90 -17.98
C ALA A 401 5.44 3.86 -19.18
N LEU A 402 4.25 4.24 -19.71
CA LEU A 402 4.16 5.20 -20.80
C LEU A 402 4.61 6.60 -20.35
N VAL A 403 4.17 7.06 -19.18
CA VAL A 403 4.59 8.37 -18.63
C VAL A 403 6.08 8.38 -18.32
N GLY A 404 6.59 7.39 -17.59
CA GLY A 404 8.02 7.31 -17.24
C GLY A 404 8.92 7.12 -18.46
N GLY A 405 8.48 6.34 -19.46
CA GLY A 405 9.19 6.19 -20.72
C GLY A 405 9.18 7.46 -21.57
N ALA A 406 8.06 8.20 -21.62
CA ALA A 406 8.00 9.51 -22.27
C ALA A 406 8.88 10.54 -21.56
N MET A 407 8.91 10.52 -20.22
CA MET A 407 9.82 11.36 -19.43
C MET A 407 11.28 11.04 -19.72
N GLY A 408 11.66 9.76 -19.75
CA GLY A 408 13.03 9.33 -20.09
C GLY A 408 13.42 9.69 -21.52
N ILE A 409 12.58 9.39 -22.51
CA ILE A 409 12.85 9.80 -23.91
C ILE A 409 12.95 11.32 -24.03
N GLY A 410 12.09 12.07 -23.33
CA GLY A 410 12.12 13.52 -23.30
C GLY A 410 13.39 14.08 -22.67
N SER A 411 13.85 13.54 -21.54
CA SER A 411 15.11 13.93 -20.91
C SER A 411 16.31 13.61 -21.81
N LEU A 412 16.30 12.44 -22.48
CA LEU A 412 17.33 12.05 -23.43
C LEU A 412 17.46 13.01 -24.62
N ILE A 413 16.34 13.49 -25.17
CA ILE A 413 16.37 14.36 -26.35
C ILE A 413 16.69 15.81 -25.97
N VAL A 414 16.10 16.31 -24.88
CA VAL A 414 16.12 17.74 -24.56
C VAL A 414 17.22 18.09 -23.55
N LEU A 415 17.37 17.32 -22.48
CA LEU A 415 18.27 17.67 -21.38
C LEU A 415 19.67 17.09 -21.60
N MET A 416 19.75 15.81 -21.96
CA MET A 416 20.99 15.03 -22.08
C MET A 416 22.07 15.70 -22.95
N PRO A 417 21.76 16.34 -24.10
CA PRO A 417 22.78 17.04 -24.92
C PRO A 417 23.42 18.24 -24.22
N HIS A 418 22.75 18.80 -23.22
CA HIS A 418 23.19 19.99 -22.49
C HIS A 418 23.89 19.65 -21.16
N LEU A 419 23.88 18.38 -20.73
CA LEU A 419 24.47 17.95 -19.47
C LEU A 419 25.98 17.73 -19.62
N GLN A 420 26.76 18.72 -19.17
CA GLN A 420 28.23 18.70 -19.26
C GLN A 420 28.93 18.27 -17.96
N ASN A 421 28.19 18.12 -16.86
CA ASN A 421 28.74 17.74 -15.56
C ASN A 421 27.86 16.72 -14.82
N SER A 422 28.49 15.94 -13.93
CA SER A 422 27.80 14.92 -13.12
C SER A 422 26.76 15.52 -12.17
N ALA A 423 26.97 16.76 -11.72
CA ALA A 423 26.02 17.47 -10.86
C ALA A 423 24.68 17.77 -11.58
N ALA A 424 24.71 18.24 -12.82
CA ALA A 424 23.50 18.49 -13.60
C ALA A 424 22.79 17.19 -13.97
N PHE A 425 23.54 16.11 -14.25
CA PHE A 425 22.95 14.78 -14.43
C PHE A 425 22.22 14.31 -13.18
N LEU A 426 22.84 14.40 -12.00
CA LEU A 426 22.19 14.04 -10.74
C LEU A 426 20.99 14.93 -10.43
N ALA A 427 21.04 16.23 -10.74
CA ALA A 427 19.91 17.14 -10.59
C ALA A 427 18.73 16.73 -11.47
N MET A 428 18.98 16.37 -12.74
CA MET A 428 17.97 15.83 -13.64
C MET A 428 17.34 14.55 -13.07
N MET A 429 18.17 13.61 -12.62
CA MET A 429 17.70 12.36 -12.02
C MET A 429 16.90 12.60 -10.75
N ALA A 430 17.28 13.57 -9.92
CA ALA A 430 16.54 13.97 -8.73
C ALA A 430 15.17 14.55 -9.07
N VAL A 431 15.06 15.39 -10.11
CA VAL A 431 13.77 15.95 -10.56
C VAL A 431 12.85 14.85 -11.11
N GLY A 432 13.36 13.97 -11.97
CA GLY A 432 12.57 12.84 -12.48
C GLY A 432 12.14 11.88 -11.35
N SER A 433 13.04 11.60 -10.41
CA SER A 433 12.75 10.84 -9.19
C SER A 433 11.68 11.52 -8.35
N LEU A 434 11.71 12.84 -8.19
CA LEU A 434 10.75 13.58 -7.37
C LEU A 434 9.33 13.44 -7.91
N LEU A 435 9.15 13.52 -9.22
CA LEU A 435 7.84 13.32 -9.86
C LEU A 435 7.31 11.91 -9.62
N ALA A 436 8.14 10.89 -9.81
CA ALA A 436 7.78 9.50 -9.51
C ALA A 436 7.46 9.30 -8.01
N CYS A 437 8.28 9.89 -7.13
CA CYS A 437 8.13 9.84 -5.68
C CYS A 437 6.84 10.53 -5.22
N TRP A 438 6.50 11.68 -5.80
CA TRP A 438 5.27 12.41 -5.48
C TRP A 438 4.04 11.57 -5.78
N ILE A 439 3.99 10.90 -6.94
CA ILE A 439 2.88 10.02 -7.30
C ILE A 439 2.87 8.76 -6.42
N LYS A 440 4.04 8.14 -6.17
CA LYS A 440 4.16 6.94 -5.30
C LYS A 440 3.67 7.19 -3.87
N THR A 441 3.86 8.40 -3.36
CA THR A 441 3.49 8.76 -1.98
C THR A 441 2.04 9.23 -1.82
N GLY A 442 1.29 9.30 -2.91
CA GLY A 442 -0.15 9.57 -2.88
C GLY A 442 -1.00 8.35 -2.49
N ASP A 443 -2.29 8.43 -2.80
CA ASP A 443 -3.29 7.38 -2.54
C ASP A 443 -2.92 6.04 -3.21
N GLU A 444 -3.35 4.92 -2.60
CA GLU A 444 -3.07 3.57 -3.09
C GLU A 444 -3.55 3.33 -4.53
N ARG A 445 -4.58 4.06 -4.97
CA ARG A 445 -5.11 4.01 -6.34
C ARG A 445 -4.12 4.54 -7.38
N ILE A 446 -3.18 5.42 -7.01
CA ILE A 446 -2.20 6.01 -7.94
C ILE A 446 -0.75 5.62 -7.60
N ALA A 447 -0.48 5.20 -6.37
CA ALA A 447 0.86 4.96 -5.86
C ALA A 447 1.68 3.98 -6.73
N TYR A 448 1.04 2.93 -7.25
CA TYR A 448 1.71 1.96 -8.11
C TYR A 448 2.09 2.53 -9.48
N ALA A 449 1.34 3.50 -10.03
CA ALA A 449 1.75 4.20 -11.24
C ALA A 449 3.03 5.02 -10.99
N GLY A 450 3.16 5.67 -9.83
CA GLY A 450 4.38 6.39 -9.45
C GLY A 450 5.62 5.49 -9.37
N LEU A 451 5.45 4.28 -8.82
CA LEU A 451 6.50 3.25 -8.82
C LEU A 451 6.94 2.88 -10.25
N GLN A 452 5.99 2.77 -11.17
CA GLN A 452 6.24 2.39 -12.57
C GLN A 452 6.85 3.54 -13.39
N ILE A 453 6.47 4.79 -13.11
CA ILE A 453 7.12 5.98 -13.66
C ILE A 453 8.60 5.98 -13.29
N GLY A 454 8.90 5.78 -12.00
CA GLY A 454 10.28 5.69 -11.52
C GLY A 454 11.08 4.57 -12.20
N LEU A 455 10.51 3.36 -12.29
CA LEU A 455 11.15 2.23 -12.97
C LEU A 455 11.47 2.54 -14.44
N ALA A 456 10.49 3.02 -15.21
CA ALA A 456 10.67 3.30 -16.63
C ALA A 456 11.64 4.46 -16.88
N PHE A 457 11.58 5.50 -16.04
CA PHE A 457 12.52 6.62 -16.09
C PHE A 457 13.96 6.17 -15.79
N PHE A 458 14.18 5.45 -14.67
CA PHE A 458 15.51 4.94 -14.31
C PHE A 458 16.08 4.02 -15.37
N LEU A 459 15.30 3.09 -15.91
CA LEU A 459 15.78 2.18 -16.95
C LEU A 459 16.07 2.86 -18.29
N SER A 460 15.48 4.03 -18.55
CA SER A 460 15.74 4.79 -19.78
C SER A 460 17.05 5.57 -19.67
N ASP A 461 17.28 6.20 -18.51
CA ASP A 461 18.37 7.17 -18.34
C ASP A 461 19.63 6.58 -17.69
N LEU A 462 19.53 5.48 -16.93
CA LEU A 462 20.63 4.84 -16.16
C LEU A 462 21.14 3.53 -16.78
N LYS A 463 21.32 3.48 -18.12
CA LYS A 463 21.81 2.28 -18.81
C LYS A 463 23.34 2.12 -18.78
N GLY A 464 24.05 3.23 -18.69
CA GLY A 464 25.51 3.28 -18.63
C GLY A 464 25.95 4.47 -17.79
N TYR A 465 27.26 4.65 -17.65
CA TYR A 465 27.80 5.78 -16.89
C TYR A 465 27.71 7.05 -17.72
N GLY A 466 27.11 8.08 -17.15
CA GLY A 466 26.91 9.37 -17.81
C GLY A 466 25.80 9.37 -18.89
N PRO A 467 25.77 10.41 -19.74
CA PRO A 467 24.68 10.67 -20.67
C PRO A 467 24.50 9.58 -21.74
N THR A 468 23.41 8.80 -21.71
CA THR A 468 23.06 7.82 -22.76
C THR A 468 22.29 8.46 -23.92
N THR A 469 22.40 7.88 -25.12
CA THR A 469 21.61 8.27 -26.32
C THR A 469 20.76 7.12 -26.85
N ASP A 470 20.72 5.98 -26.14
CA ASP A 470 20.09 4.76 -26.63
C ASP A 470 18.59 4.69 -26.27
N MET A 471 17.74 5.04 -27.23
CA MET A 471 16.29 4.97 -27.12
C MET A 471 15.72 3.54 -27.24
N THR A 472 16.52 2.58 -27.72
CA THR A 472 16.04 1.21 -27.95
C THR A 472 15.64 0.53 -26.65
N THR A 473 16.29 0.90 -25.56
CA THR A 473 16.03 0.28 -24.25
C THR A 473 14.67 0.72 -23.73
N ALA A 474 14.39 2.02 -23.68
CA ALA A 474 13.09 2.54 -23.29
C ALA A 474 11.95 1.90 -24.10
N ARG A 475 12.13 1.80 -25.43
CA ARG A 475 11.17 1.14 -26.33
C ARG A 475 10.96 -0.33 -25.96
N ASP A 476 12.02 -1.12 -25.86
CA ASP A 476 11.95 -2.56 -25.60
C ASP A 476 11.30 -2.85 -24.24
N ARG A 477 11.55 -2.01 -23.24
CA ARG A 477 10.92 -2.09 -21.92
C ARG A 477 9.41 -1.86 -22.00
N ILE A 478 8.97 -0.82 -22.70
CA ILE A 478 7.55 -0.51 -22.92
C ILE A 478 6.86 -1.67 -23.64
N ILE A 479 7.46 -2.17 -24.74
CA ILE A 479 6.92 -3.30 -25.50
C ILE A 479 6.81 -4.54 -24.62
N GLY A 480 7.85 -4.87 -23.83
CA GLY A 480 7.81 -6.00 -22.93
C GLY A 480 6.75 -5.86 -21.83
N ILE A 481 6.52 -4.65 -21.30
CA ILE A 481 5.44 -4.39 -20.33
C ILE A 481 4.05 -4.59 -20.98
N LEU A 482 3.83 -4.04 -22.16
CA LEU A 482 2.57 -4.20 -22.90
C LEU A 482 2.30 -5.68 -23.22
N LEU A 483 3.31 -6.39 -23.68
CA LEU A 483 3.23 -7.81 -24.00
C LEU A 483 2.96 -8.67 -22.75
N GLY A 484 3.70 -8.44 -21.67
CA GLY A 484 3.50 -9.17 -20.41
C GLY A 484 2.12 -8.92 -19.80
N ASN A 485 1.63 -7.67 -19.87
CA ASN A 485 0.28 -7.33 -19.46
C ASN A 485 -0.77 -8.04 -20.32
N PHE A 486 -0.63 -8.00 -21.65
CA PHE A 486 -1.55 -8.66 -22.57
C PHE A 486 -1.62 -10.18 -22.33
N LEU A 487 -0.46 -10.84 -22.24
CA LEU A 487 -0.39 -12.29 -22.03
C LEU A 487 -0.93 -12.69 -20.65
N THR A 488 -0.58 -11.94 -19.60
CA THR A 488 -1.12 -12.23 -18.26
C THR A 488 -2.63 -12.03 -18.23
N TYR A 489 -3.13 -10.92 -18.79
CA TYR A 489 -4.56 -10.67 -18.90
C TYR A 489 -5.27 -11.80 -19.65
N ALA A 490 -4.78 -12.18 -20.84
CA ALA A 490 -5.37 -13.23 -21.66
C ALA A 490 -5.40 -14.59 -20.94
N VAL A 491 -4.31 -14.97 -20.28
CA VAL A 491 -4.24 -16.23 -19.51
C VAL A 491 -5.23 -16.21 -18.35
N PHE A 492 -5.27 -15.13 -17.58
CA PHE A 492 -6.13 -15.04 -16.41
C PHE A 492 -7.61 -14.96 -16.78
N THR A 493 -7.98 -14.22 -17.84
CA THR A 493 -9.37 -14.19 -18.31
C THR A 493 -9.83 -15.49 -18.96
N SER A 494 -8.93 -16.25 -19.59
CA SER A 494 -9.30 -17.47 -20.32
C SER A 494 -9.28 -18.73 -19.45
N ILE A 495 -8.42 -18.77 -18.43
CA ILE A 495 -8.19 -19.97 -17.61
C ILE A 495 -8.74 -19.76 -16.21
N TRP A 496 -9.87 -20.41 -15.88
CA TRP A 496 -10.58 -20.35 -14.58
C TRP A 496 -10.73 -18.92 -14.02
N PRO A 497 -11.42 -17.98 -14.67
CA PRO A 497 -11.46 -16.61 -14.20
C PRO A 497 -12.02 -16.51 -12.77
N THR A 498 -11.29 -15.83 -11.87
CA THR A 498 -11.65 -15.66 -10.46
C THR A 498 -12.09 -14.21 -10.22
N SER A 499 -13.33 -14.01 -9.76
CA SER A 499 -13.90 -12.69 -9.57
C SER A 499 -13.66 -12.15 -8.15
N ALA A 500 -13.50 -10.84 -8.01
CA ALA A 500 -13.59 -10.14 -6.73
C ALA A 500 -15.02 -10.19 -6.15
N TYR A 501 -16.04 -10.33 -7.01
CA TYR A 501 -17.44 -10.43 -6.61
C TYR A 501 -17.70 -11.57 -5.61
N ASP A 502 -17.06 -12.72 -5.84
CA ASP A 502 -17.20 -13.90 -4.97
C ASP A 502 -16.71 -13.65 -3.54
N LYS A 503 -15.80 -12.69 -3.36
CA LYS A 503 -15.23 -12.33 -2.05
C LYS A 503 -16.03 -11.25 -1.32
N ILE A 504 -16.92 -10.52 -2.00
CA ILE A 504 -17.66 -9.40 -1.41
C ILE A 504 -18.46 -9.90 -0.20
N LYS A 505 -19.14 -11.05 -0.32
CA LYS A 505 -19.94 -11.62 0.77
C LYS A 505 -19.10 -11.91 2.01
N ASP A 506 -17.89 -12.44 1.84
CA ASP A 506 -17.01 -12.73 2.98
C ASP A 506 -16.45 -11.46 3.61
N THR A 507 -16.09 -10.45 2.82
CA THR A 507 -15.70 -9.14 3.37
C THR A 507 -16.84 -8.45 4.11
N LEU A 508 -18.09 -8.56 3.62
CA LEU A 508 -19.28 -8.05 4.30
C LEU A 508 -19.56 -8.80 5.61
N LYS A 509 -19.35 -10.13 5.66
CA LYS A 509 -19.42 -10.88 6.92
C LYS A 509 -18.37 -10.37 7.92
N THR A 510 -17.16 -10.06 7.49
CA THR A 510 -16.13 -9.47 8.37
C THR A 510 -16.57 -8.09 8.90
N VAL A 511 -17.18 -7.25 8.05
CA VAL A 511 -17.77 -5.98 8.48
C VAL A 511 -18.85 -6.21 9.53
N LEU A 512 -19.80 -7.11 9.29
CA LEU A 512 -20.88 -7.42 10.22
C LEU A 512 -20.37 -7.99 11.54
N HIS A 513 -19.34 -8.85 11.50
CA HIS A 513 -18.70 -9.38 12.69
C HIS A 513 -18.07 -8.26 13.54
N ALA A 514 -17.34 -7.35 12.91
CA ALA A 514 -16.74 -6.21 13.60
C ALA A 514 -17.81 -5.25 14.16
N LEU A 515 -18.92 -5.04 13.45
CA LEU A 515 -20.06 -4.25 13.93
C LEU A 515 -20.77 -4.93 15.13
N HIS A 516 -20.93 -6.25 15.10
CA HIS A 516 -21.50 -6.99 16.22
C HIS A 516 -20.58 -6.92 17.44
N ALA A 517 -19.27 -7.10 17.25
CA ALA A 517 -18.27 -6.94 18.29
C ALA A 517 -18.33 -5.53 18.90
N LEU A 518 -18.43 -4.49 18.06
CA LEU A 518 -18.61 -3.11 18.48
C LEU A 518 -19.90 -2.89 19.32
N CYS A 519 -21.03 -3.45 18.89
CA CYS A 519 -22.29 -3.35 19.63
C CYS A 519 -22.28 -4.15 20.94
N SER A 520 -21.51 -5.23 21.00
CA SER A 520 -21.41 -6.12 22.16
C SER A 520 -20.32 -5.72 23.17
N ALA A 521 -19.52 -4.70 22.85
CA ALA A 521 -18.39 -4.26 23.66
C ALA A 521 -18.83 -3.89 25.08
N THR A 522 -18.12 -4.41 26.08
CA THR A 522 -18.48 -4.21 27.50
C THR A 522 -17.80 -3.00 28.12
N THR A 523 -16.70 -2.55 27.53
CA THR A 523 -15.92 -1.41 28.01
C THR A 523 -15.75 -0.36 26.91
N PRO A 524 -15.65 0.94 27.26
CA PRO A 524 -15.40 1.99 26.27
C PRO A 524 -14.10 1.75 25.48
N ALA A 525 -13.06 1.23 26.12
CA ALA A 525 -11.80 0.94 25.45
C ALA A 525 -11.93 -0.20 24.40
N GLU A 526 -12.69 -1.25 24.67
CA GLU A 526 -13.01 -2.29 23.68
C GLU A 526 -13.82 -1.72 22.52
N GLN A 527 -14.80 -0.86 22.82
CA GLN A 527 -15.63 -0.20 21.80
C GLN A 527 -14.76 0.60 20.81
N LEU A 528 -13.75 1.33 21.29
CA LEU A 528 -12.83 2.07 20.42
C LEU A 528 -11.99 1.16 19.52
N VAL A 529 -11.56 0.00 20.02
CA VAL A 529 -10.80 -0.99 19.23
C VAL A 529 -11.67 -1.58 18.13
N HIS A 530 -12.87 -2.05 18.46
CA HIS A 530 -13.80 -2.61 17.48
C HIS A 530 -14.31 -1.57 16.49
N ALA A 531 -14.44 -0.30 16.89
CA ALA A 531 -14.80 0.78 15.96
C ALA A 531 -13.71 0.98 14.90
N ALA A 532 -12.44 0.99 15.29
CA ALA A 532 -11.33 1.08 14.35
C ALA A 532 -11.23 -0.18 13.45
N ALA A 533 -11.52 -1.36 13.99
CA ALA A 533 -11.58 -2.61 13.22
C ALA A 533 -12.73 -2.61 12.19
N ALA A 534 -13.92 -2.16 12.58
CA ALA A 534 -15.08 -2.03 11.69
C ALA A 534 -14.79 -1.08 10.53
N GLN A 535 -14.14 0.06 10.80
CA GLN A 535 -13.74 1.00 9.76
C GLN A 535 -12.70 0.42 8.79
N ALA A 536 -11.71 -0.34 9.28
CA ALA A 536 -10.75 -1.03 8.43
C ALA A 536 -11.40 -2.15 7.59
N ALA A 537 -12.36 -2.89 8.17
CA ALA A 537 -13.13 -3.91 7.46
C ALA A 537 -14.00 -3.28 6.36
N LEU A 538 -14.63 -2.13 6.63
CA LEU A 538 -15.41 -1.35 5.65
C LEU A 538 -14.52 -0.90 4.49
N GLY A 539 -13.32 -0.39 4.77
CA GLY A 539 -12.35 -0.01 3.73
C GLY A 539 -11.98 -1.18 2.82
N THR A 540 -11.83 -2.38 3.39
CA THR A 540 -11.56 -3.62 2.64
C THR A 540 -12.76 -4.05 1.78
N ALA A 541 -13.98 -3.96 2.30
CA ALA A 541 -15.20 -4.30 1.58
C ALA A 541 -15.46 -3.33 0.40
N GLU A 542 -15.36 -2.02 0.64
CA GLU A 542 -15.47 -0.98 -0.40
C GLU A 542 -14.45 -1.21 -1.51
N ARG A 543 -13.19 -1.51 -1.15
CA ARG A 543 -12.15 -1.77 -2.13
C ARG A 543 -12.41 -3.02 -2.96
N THR A 544 -12.97 -4.06 -2.35
CA THR A 544 -13.36 -5.29 -3.05
C THR A 544 -14.50 -5.04 -4.04
N ILE A 545 -15.47 -4.21 -3.66
CA ILE A 545 -16.56 -3.75 -4.55
C ILE A 545 -16.01 -2.93 -5.71
N GLU A 546 -15.08 -2.01 -5.46
CA GLU A 546 -14.40 -1.24 -6.52
C GLU A 546 -13.68 -2.17 -7.50
N PHE A 547 -12.99 -3.20 -7.02
CA PHE A 547 -12.35 -4.18 -7.90
C PHE A 547 -13.37 -4.96 -8.73
N ALA A 548 -14.47 -5.44 -8.13
CA ALA A 548 -15.53 -6.13 -8.89
C ALA A 548 -16.13 -5.23 -10.00
N ALA A 549 -16.29 -3.94 -9.73
CA ALA A 549 -16.78 -2.97 -10.72
C ALA A 549 -15.81 -2.71 -11.89
N MET A 550 -14.51 -2.98 -11.70
CA MET A 550 -13.48 -2.84 -12.73
C MET A 550 -13.32 -4.10 -13.60
N GLU A 551 -14.08 -5.18 -13.33
CA GLU A 551 -13.97 -6.43 -14.08
C GLU A 551 -14.52 -6.33 -15.52
N PRO A 552 -14.13 -7.27 -16.41
CA PRO A 552 -14.56 -7.25 -17.80
C PRO A 552 -16.09 -7.28 -17.93
N PRO A 553 -16.68 -6.67 -18.98
CA PRO A 553 -18.13 -6.58 -19.13
C PRO A 553 -18.87 -7.92 -19.09
N HIS A 554 -18.27 -8.99 -19.63
CA HIS A 554 -18.87 -10.32 -19.61
C HIS A 554 -18.94 -10.92 -18.20
N MET A 555 -17.99 -10.62 -17.31
CA MET A 555 -18.04 -11.06 -15.91
C MET A 555 -19.01 -10.19 -15.10
N ARG A 556 -19.07 -8.88 -15.40
CA ARG A 556 -20.01 -7.96 -14.73
C ARG A 556 -21.47 -8.24 -15.04
N ALA A 557 -21.77 -8.83 -16.19
CA ALA A 557 -23.13 -9.27 -16.53
C ALA A 557 -23.69 -10.28 -15.50
N ASP A 558 -22.80 -11.07 -14.88
CA ASP A 558 -23.15 -12.10 -13.89
C ASP A 558 -23.09 -11.59 -12.43
N MET A 559 -23.17 -10.27 -12.21
CA MET A 559 -23.10 -9.63 -10.89
C MET A 559 -24.42 -8.94 -10.47
N PRO A 560 -25.54 -9.67 -10.29
CA PRO A 560 -26.86 -9.08 -10.09
C PRO A 560 -27.00 -8.29 -8.77
N HIS A 561 -26.22 -8.63 -7.73
CA HIS A 561 -26.35 -8.02 -6.40
C HIS A 561 -25.28 -6.95 -6.11
N LEU A 562 -24.44 -6.57 -7.08
CA LEU A 562 -23.33 -5.64 -6.84
C LEU A 562 -23.80 -4.29 -6.26
N GLN A 563 -24.88 -3.72 -6.80
CA GLN A 563 -25.47 -2.48 -6.28
C GLN A 563 -26.05 -2.66 -4.87
N SER A 564 -26.67 -3.81 -4.59
CA SER A 564 -27.19 -4.14 -3.26
C SER A 564 -26.08 -4.28 -2.23
N TYR A 565 -24.96 -4.91 -2.60
CA TYR A 565 -23.80 -4.98 -1.72
C TYR A 565 -23.19 -3.61 -1.48
N HIS A 566 -23.13 -2.75 -2.50
CA HIS A 566 -22.67 -1.39 -2.35
C HIS A 566 -23.55 -0.58 -1.38
N SER A 567 -24.88 -0.64 -1.51
CA SER A 567 -25.78 0.03 -0.57
C SER A 567 -25.67 -0.54 0.84
N MET A 568 -25.55 -1.87 1.00
CA MET A 568 -25.35 -2.49 2.31
C MET A 568 -24.05 -2.05 2.97
N THR A 569 -22.96 -1.85 2.21
CA THR A 569 -21.71 -1.32 2.74
C THR A 569 -21.85 0.15 3.18
N GLN A 570 -22.61 0.96 2.44
CA GLN A 570 -22.91 2.34 2.83
C GLN A 570 -23.76 2.39 4.11
N ASP A 571 -24.77 1.54 4.23
CA ASP A 571 -25.58 1.42 5.45
C ASP A 571 -24.72 0.96 6.64
N ALA A 572 -23.88 -0.06 6.45
CA ALA A 572 -22.96 -0.55 7.47
C ALA A 572 -21.95 0.53 7.92
N ALA A 573 -21.53 1.43 7.02
CA ALA A 573 -20.67 2.55 7.37
C ALA A 573 -21.34 3.56 8.28
N VAL A 574 -22.61 3.86 8.04
CA VAL A 574 -23.43 4.70 8.90
C VAL A 574 -23.54 4.08 10.29
N LEU A 575 -23.86 2.79 10.36
CA LEU A 575 -23.99 2.05 11.62
C LEU A 575 -22.68 1.96 12.42
N ALA A 576 -21.53 1.88 11.75
CA ALA A 576 -20.23 1.85 12.43
C ALA A 576 -19.97 3.12 13.24
N GLU A 577 -20.44 4.26 12.75
CA GLU A 577 -20.32 5.55 13.45
C GLU A 577 -21.43 5.71 14.48
N ASP A 578 -22.67 5.34 14.14
CA ASP A 578 -23.82 5.47 15.03
C ASP A 578 -23.70 4.55 16.26
N ALA A 579 -23.00 3.41 16.14
CA ALA A 579 -22.69 2.51 17.26
C ALA A 579 -21.76 3.14 18.33
N LEU A 580 -21.08 4.25 18.03
CA LEU A 580 -20.30 5.01 19.01
C LEU A 580 -21.17 5.98 19.83
N ILE A 581 -22.43 6.17 19.43
CA ILE A 581 -23.37 7.10 20.06
C ILE A 581 -24.27 6.30 21.02
N PRO A 582 -24.13 6.44 22.35
CA PRO A 582 -24.88 5.63 23.31
C PRO A 582 -26.40 5.72 23.16
N ALA A 583 -26.91 6.87 22.70
CA ALA A 583 -28.34 7.09 22.46
C ALA A 583 -28.91 6.25 21.30
N LEU A 584 -28.07 5.83 20.34
CA LEU A 584 -28.47 5.07 19.16
C LEU A 584 -28.13 3.59 19.25
N HIS A 585 -27.42 3.16 20.30
CA HIS A 585 -26.82 1.82 20.42
C HIS A 585 -27.82 0.68 20.22
N SER A 586 -29.02 0.78 20.80
CA SER A 586 -30.07 -0.25 20.69
C SER A 586 -30.67 -0.35 19.29
N ASP A 587 -30.91 0.79 18.64
CA ASP A 587 -31.40 0.84 17.26
C ASP A 587 -30.33 0.32 16.29
N THR A 588 -29.08 0.76 16.47
CA THR A 588 -27.94 0.28 15.68
C THR A 588 -27.78 -1.23 15.77
N ALA A 589 -27.85 -1.82 16.97
CA ALA A 589 -27.77 -3.27 17.13
C ALA A 589 -28.88 -4.01 16.37
N HIS A 590 -30.12 -3.49 16.41
CA HIS A 590 -31.24 -4.06 15.67
C HIS A 590 -31.05 -3.92 14.13
N GLN A 591 -30.54 -2.79 13.66
CA GLN A 591 -30.25 -2.56 12.25
C GLN A 591 -29.11 -3.44 11.72
N VAL A 592 -28.06 -3.69 12.52
CA VAL A 592 -26.99 -4.64 12.19
C VAL A 592 -27.56 -6.04 11.97
N THR A 593 -28.44 -6.52 12.87
CA THR A 593 -29.12 -7.82 12.70
C THR A 593 -29.99 -7.85 11.43
N ARG A 594 -30.64 -6.73 11.08
CA ARG A 594 -31.43 -6.64 9.85
C ARG A 594 -30.55 -6.70 8.59
N LEU A 595 -29.40 -6.04 8.58
CA LEU A 595 -28.42 -6.12 7.48
C LEU A 595 -27.88 -7.54 7.31
N GLU A 596 -27.59 -8.24 8.42
CA GLU A 596 -27.15 -9.63 8.40
C GLU A 596 -28.19 -10.56 7.77
N GLN A 597 -29.46 -10.41 8.16
CA GLN A 597 -30.57 -11.15 7.53
C GLN A 597 -30.71 -10.82 6.04
N GLY A 598 -30.41 -9.59 5.63
CA GLY A 598 -30.37 -9.16 4.24
C GLY A 598 -29.24 -9.82 3.44
N LEU A 599 -28.10 -10.13 4.06
CA LEU A 599 -26.95 -10.80 3.41
C LEU A 599 -27.16 -12.31 3.19
N LEU A 600 -28.03 -12.91 4.02
CA LEU A 600 -28.37 -14.34 3.98
C LEU A 600 -29.47 -14.66 2.97
N LYS A 601 -30.30 -13.68 2.62
CA LYS A 601 -31.27 -13.74 1.53
C LYS A 601 -30.60 -13.44 0.20
#